data_AF-A0A210QEV4-F1
#
_entry.id   AF-A0A210QEV4-F1
#
_cell.length_a   1.000
_cell.length_b   1.000
_cell.length_c   1.000
_cell.angle_alpha   90.00
_cell.angle_beta   90.00
_cell.angle_gamma   90.00
#
_symmetry.space_group_name_H-M   'P 1'
#
loop_
_entity.id
_entity.type
_entity.pdbx_description
1 polymer ?
#
loop_
_entity_poly.entity_id
_entity_poly.type
_entity_poly.pdbx_seq_one_letter_code
_entity_poly.pdbx_strand_id
1 'polypeptide(L)'
;MFQVGTTSYVLKVRLSNYITKELLGEFYLKFVHINGNSRRPQPLPDWYVSRFADIVENQGRLPTMPSVPDMPEDAYSTTVLTRFSDLDTNQHVTTIQYFKFFTDCATEAVFTKYYTHFTHDMCWYPVMAFDEAMLGESKAGEILTVRTWQDKSDATHVFFACFKDWKCVMKALCSQFNTKGTNTTI
;
A
#
# COMPACT_ATOMS: atom_id res chain seq x y z
N MET A 1 1.73 20.20 3.45
CA MET A 1 1.34 20.04 2.04
C MET A 1 -0.03 19.40 1.91
N PHE A 2 -0.95 20.20 1.39
CA PHE A 2 -2.29 19.80 0.95
C PHE A 2 -2.43 20.23 -0.51
N GLN A 3 -2.75 19.31 -1.41
CA GLN A 3 -2.99 19.64 -2.83
C GLN A 3 -4.40 19.23 -3.22
N VAL A 4 -5.08 20.05 -4.02
CA VAL A 4 -6.46 19.83 -4.43
C VAL A 4 -6.52 19.76 -5.96
N GLY A 5 -7.01 18.63 -6.47
CA GLY A 5 -7.44 18.48 -7.86
C GLY A 5 -8.97 18.53 -7.96
N THR A 6 -9.50 18.30 -9.16
CA THR A 6 -10.96 18.38 -9.39
C THR A 6 -11.75 17.36 -8.56
N THR A 7 -11.33 16.09 -8.58
CA THR A 7 -12.05 14.97 -7.93
C THR A 7 -11.23 14.32 -6.81
N SER A 8 -10.09 14.89 -6.46
CA SER A 8 -9.15 14.28 -5.51
C SER A 8 -8.36 15.32 -4.75
N TYR A 9 -7.82 14.94 -3.61
CA TYR A 9 -6.85 15.74 -2.87
C TYR A 9 -5.71 14.85 -2.38
N VAL A 10 -4.56 15.47 -2.11
CA VAL A 10 -3.37 14.78 -1.58
C VAL A 10 -2.97 15.38 -0.26
N LEU A 11 -2.73 14.51 0.72
CA LEU A 11 -2.15 14.85 2.01
C LEU A 11 -0.69 14.39 2.04
N LYS A 12 0.22 15.28 2.44
CA LYS A 12 1.55 14.87 2.91
C LYS A 12 1.53 14.87 4.44
N VAL A 13 1.79 13.72 5.03
CA VAL A 13 1.93 13.55 6.47
C VAL A 13 3.40 13.32 6.79
N ARG A 14 3.91 14.04 7.79
CA ARG A 14 5.26 13.86 8.34
C ARG A 14 5.17 13.20 9.70
N LEU A 15 5.89 12.11 9.87
CA LEU A 15 6.06 11.45 11.16
C LEU A 15 7.42 11.86 11.73
N SER A 16 7.42 12.48 12.91
CA SER A 16 8.65 12.90 13.58
C SER A 16 8.68 12.39 15.01
N ASN A 17 9.87 12.10 15.49
CA ASN A 17 10.11 11.81 16.89
C ASN A 17 9.71 13.03 17.74
N TYR A 18 8.86 12.83 18.74
CA TYR A 18 8.33 13.93 19.55
C TYR A 18 9.42 14.66 20.34
N ILE A 19 10.43 13.94 20.84
CA ILE A 19 11.51 14.47 21.68
C ILE A 19 12.59 15.09 20.80
N THR A 20 13.19 14.31 19.88
CA THR A 20 14.35 14.74 19.09
C THR A 20 13.97 15.63 17.91
N LYS A 21 12.68 15.66 17.54
CA LYS A 21 12.14 16.30 16.32
C LYS A 21 12.67 15.71 15.01
N GLU A 22 13.43 14.62 15.08
CA GLU A 22 13.93 13.90 13.92
C GLU A 22 12.77 13.38 13.07
N LEU A 23 12.90 13.51 11.74
CA LEU A 23 11.94 12.97 10.79
C LEU A 23 12.12 11.45 10.69
N LEU A 24 11.08 10.70 11.03
CA LEU A 24 11.07 9.23 10.95
C LEU A 24 10.53 8.73 9.61
N GLY A 25 9.66 9.51 8.97
CA GLY A 25 9.09 9.14 7.67
C GLY A 25 8.11 10.18 7.14
N GLU A 26 7.75 10.01 5.88
CA GLU A 26 6.74 10.81 5.19
C GLU A 26 5.79 9.89 4.44
N PHE A 27 4.51 10.23 4.43
CA PHE A 27 3.49 9.49 3.70
C PHE A 27 2.71 10.44 2.81
N TYR A 28 2.41 10.01 1.60
CA TYR A 28 1.62 10.74 0.62
C TYR A 28 0.33 9.98 0.36
N LEU A 29 -0.80 10.57 0.73
CA LEU A 29 -2.10 9.94 0.63
C LEU A 29 -2.95 10.68 -0.39
N LYS A 30 -3.32 9.99 -1.48
CA LYS A 30 -4.25 10.53 -2.48
C LYS A 30 -5.64 9.98 -2.24
N PHE A 31 -6.58 10.87 -1.94
CA PHE A 31 -7.99 10.53 -1.75
C PHE A 31 -8.78 10.98 -2.97
N VAL A 32 -9.67 10.11 -3.46
CA VAL A 32 -10.58 10.42 -4.57
C VAL A 32 -11.99 10.50 -4.00
N HIS A 33 -12.71 11.57 -4.33
CA HIS A 33 -14.10 11.72 -3.96
C HIS A 33 -14.97 10.91 -4.92
N ILE A 34 -15.60 9.87 -4.38
CA ILE A 34 -16.44 8.94 -5.14
C ILE A 34 -17.91 9.16 -4.78
N ASN A 35 -18.77 9.17 -5.79
CA ASN A 35 -20.21 9.12 -5.58
C ASN A 35 -20.64 7.71 -5.13
N GLY A 36 -21.29 7.60 -3.97
CA GLY A 36 -21.69 6.31 -3.40
C GLY A 36 -22.64 5.49 -4.29
N ASN A 37 -23.51 6.16 -5.07
CA ASN A 37 -24.50 5.51 -5.93
C ASN A 37 -23.89 5.10 -7.28
N SER A 38 -23.25 6.04 -7.98
CA SER A 38 -22.71 5.79 -9.33
C SER A 38 -21.35 5.08 -9.31
N ARG A 39 -20.67 5.07 -8.16
CA ARG A 39 -19.32 4.50 -7.98
C ARG A 39 -18.28 5.15 -8.89
N ARG A 40 -18.52 6.40 -9.32
CA ARG A 40 -17.63 7.18 -10.18
C ARG A 40 -17.01 8.35 -9.42
N PRO A 41 -15.81 8.81 -9.82
CA PRO A 41 -15.24 10.06 -9.32
C PRO A 41 -16.20 11.23 -9.55
N GLN A 42 -16.35 12.08 -8.56
CA GLN A 42 -17.12 13.32 -8.63
C GLN A 42 -16.31 14.49 -8.09
N PRO A 43 -16.60 15.73 -8.50
CA PRO A 43 -15.92 16.91 -7.97
C PRO A 43 -16.01 16.98 -6.44
N LEU A 44 -14.99 17.54 -5.80
CA LEU A 44 -15.06 17.88 -4.38
C LEU A 44 -16.14 18.95 -4.15
N PRO A 45 -16.92 18.89 -3.06
CA PRO A 45 -17.90 19.93 -2.76
C PRO A 45 -17.21 21.28 -2.55
N ASP A 46 -17.83 22.37 -3.04
CA ASP A 46 -17.24 23.73 -2.94
C ASP A 46 -16.89 24.11 -1.50
N TRP A 47 -17.78 23.80 -0.54
CA TRP A 47 -17.54 24.08 0.87
C TRP A 47 -16.27 23.39 1.40
N TYR A 48 -15.91 22.22 0.87
CA TYR A 48 -14.72 21.47 1.28
C TYR A 48 -13.47 22.15 0.74
N VAL A 49 -13.49 22.54 -0.54
CA VAL A 49 -12.39 23.27 -1.17
C VAL A 49 -12.16 24.61 -0.45
N SER A 50 -13.24 25.36 -0.17
CA SER A 50 -13.15 26.63 0.56
C SER A 50 -12.62 26.47 1.98
N ARG A 51 -12.99 25.39 2.68
CA ARG A 51 -12.57 25.13 4.06
C ARG A 51 -11.05 24.97 4.21
N PHE A 52 -10.37 24.46 3.19
CA PHE A 52 -8.93 24.16 3.24
C PHE A 52 -8.10 25.07 2.33
N ALA A 53 -8.70 26.14 1.78
CA ALA A 53 -8.06 27.02 0.80
C ALA A 53 -6.78 27.68 1.33
N ASP A 54 -6.69 27.92 2.64
CA ASP A 54 -5.55 28.52 3.34
C ASP A 54 -4.33 27.60 3.45
N ILE A 55 -4.54 26.28 3.41
CA ILE A 55 -3.47 25.28 3.52
C ILE A 55 -3.13 24.61 2.18
N VAL A 56 -3.81 24.97 1.09
CA VAL A 56 -3.50 24.47 -0.26
C VAL A 56 -2.12 24.98 -0.67
N GLU A 57 -1.18 24.06 -0.86
CA GLU A 57 0.11 24.35 -1.45
C GLU A 57 0.01 24.17 -2.97
N ASN A 58 0.09 25.28 -3.72
CA ASN A 58 0.01 25.26 -5.19
C ASN A 58 1.30 24.74 -5.86
N GLN A 59 2.34 24.39 -5.09
CA GLN A 59 3.64 24.02 -5.62
C GLN A 59 4.18 22.77 -4.92
N GLY A 60 4.44 21.73 -5.70
CA GLY A 60 5.07 20.50 -5.26
C GLY A 60 4.83 19.39 -6.27
N ARG A 61 5.88 18.81 -6.83
CA ARG A 61 5.74 17.59 -7.64
C ARG A 61 5.34 16.46 -6.69
N LEU A 62 4.15 15.91 -6.88
CA LEU A 62 3.74 14.71 -6.16
C LEU A 62 4.68 13.56 -6.54
N PRO A 63 5.03 12.69 -5.59
CA PRO A 63 5.64 11.42 -5.92
C PRO A 63 4.74 10.70 -6.91
N THR A 64 5.30 10.31 -8.05
CA THR A 64 4.61 9.39 -8.94
C THR A 64 4.74 8.01 -8.32
N MET A 65 3.61 7.30 -8.18
CA MET A 65 3.65 5.91 -7.79
C MET A 65 4.56 5.14 -8.75
N PRO A 66 5.54 4.38 -8.26
CA PRO A 66 6.34 3.50 -9.10
C PRO A 66 5.43 2.55 -9.88
N SER A 67 5.77 2.30 -11.14
CA SER A 67 5.03 1.32 -11.93
C SER A 67 5.28 -0.06 -11.34
N VAL A 68 4.25 -0.68 -10.76
CA VAL A 68 4.30 -2.11 -10.45
C VAL A 68 4.39 -2.85 -11.78
N PRO A 69 5.43 -3.67 -12.02
CA PRO A 69 5.60 -4.38 -13.27
C PRO A 69 4.49 -5.40 -13.47
N ASP A 70 4.40 -5.92 -14.69
CA ASP A 70 3.51 -7.05 -14.94
C ASP A 70 3.90 -8.24 -14.07
N MET A 71 2.88 -8.87 -13.50
CA MET A 71 3.05 -10.00 -12.60
C MET A 71 3.56 -11.20 -13.39
N PRO A 72 4.63 -11.88 -12.94
CA PRO A 72 5.13 -13.06 -13.62
C PRO A 72 4.18 -14.25 -13.43
N GLU A 73 4.25 -15.22 -14.34
CA GLU A 73 3.41 -16.42 -14.29
C GLU A 73 3.67 -17.29 -13.05
N ASP A 74 4.90 -17.27 -12.55
CA ASP A 74 5.36 -18.02 -11.39
C ASP A 74 5.24 -17.23 -10.07
N ALA A 75 4.45 -16.15 -10.02
CA ALA A 75 4.21 -15.40 -8.78
C ALA A 75 3.66 -16.32 -7.67
N TYR A 76 4.25 -16.25 -6.47
CA TYR A 76 3.74 -16.99 -5.32
C TYR A 76 2.33 -16.50 -4.97
N SER A 77 1.46 -17.40 -4.52
CA SER A 77 0.08 -17.06 -4.20
C SER A 77 -0.44 -17.76 -2.95
N THR A 78 -1.21 -17.04 -2.15
CA THR A 78 -2.01 -17.57 -1.05
C THR A 78 -3.46 -17.07 -1.15
N THR A 79 -4.38 -17.71 -0.43
CA THR A 79 -5.79 -17.33 -0.40
C THR A 79 -6.21 -16.88 1.00
N VAL A 80 -6.94 -15.78 1.07
CA VAL A 80 -7.46 -15.21 2.33
C VAL A 80 -8.98 -15.13 2.27
N LEU A 81 -9.65 -15.63 3.31
CA LEU A 81 -11.07 -15.38 3.55
C LEU A 81 -11.21 -14.14 4.44
N THR A 82 -11.80 -13.08 3.90
CA THR A 82 -12.01 -11.82 4.64
C THR A 82 -13.04 -12.00 5.74
N ARG A 83 -12.79 -11.39 6.90
CA ARG A 83 -13.61 -11.50 8.11
C ARG A 83 -14.29 -10.17 8.42
N PHE A 84 -15.32 -10.22 9.27
CA PHE A 84 -15.98 -9.00 9.76
C PHE A 84 -15.03 -8.07 10.53
N SER A 85 -14.00 -8.62 11.17
CA SER A 85 -12.94 -7.85 11.85
C SER A 85 -12.05 -7.05 10.89
N ASP A 86 -12.11 -7.33 9.59
CA ASP A 86 -11.22 -6.72 8.62
C ASP A 86 -11.80 -5.42 8.05
N LEU A 87 -13.06 -5.10 8.40
CA LEU A 87 -13.84 -4.00 7.84
C LEU A 87 -13.67 -2.69 8.62
N ASP A 88 -13.77 -1.57 7.92
CA ASP A 88 -13.97 -0.24 8.51
C ASP A 88 -15.47 0.08 8.70
N THR A 89 -15.75 1.32 9.12
CA THR A 89 -17.10 1.88 9.24
C THR A 89 -17.85 1.98 7.91
N ASN A 90 -17.15 1.89 6.76
CA ASN A 90 -17.75 1.86 5.43
C ASN A 90 -18.08 0.43 4.97
N GLN A 91 -17.88 -0.57 5.83
CA GLN A 91 -18.12 -1.99 5.57
C GLN A 91 -17.22 -2.56 4.46
N HIS A 92 -16.03 -2.00 4.28
CA HIS A 92 -15.03 -2.49 3.34
C HIS A 92 -13.76 -2.92 4.06
N VAL A 93 -13.06 -3.90 3.51
CA VAL A 93 -11.74 -4.33 4.00
C VAL A 93 -10.80 -3.13 3.96
N THR A 94 -10.20 -2.82 5.11
CA THR A 94 -9.34 -1.64 5.27
C THR A 94 -7.98 -1.83 4.59
N THR A 95 -7.35 -0.74 4.15
CA THR A 95 -6.00 -0.77 3.54
C THR A 95 -4.98 -1.48 4.43
N ILE A 96 -5.04 -1.29 5.75
CA ILE A 96 -4.09 -1.92 6.69
C ILE A 96 -4.24 -3.44 6.74
N GLN A 97 -5.42 -3.99 6.47
CA GLN A 97 -5.60 -5.45 6.40
C GLN A 97 -4.97 -6.03 5.14
N TYR A 98 -4.96 -5.31 4.02
CA TYR A 98 -4.22 -5.76 2.84
C TYR A 98 -2.72 -5.83 3.11
N PHE A 99 -2.13 -4.91 3.89
CA PHE A 99 -0.73 -5.01 4.28
C PHE A 99 -0.44 -6.27 5.07
N LYS A 100 -1.31 -6.64 6.00
CA LYS A 100 -1.22 -7.91 6.71
C LYS A 100 -1.28 -9.10 5.73
N PHE A 101 -2.23 -9.10 4.80
CA PHE A 101 -2.35 -10.17 3.82
C PHE A 101 -1.09 -10.29 2.93
N PHE A 102 -0.49 -9.16 2.57
CA PHE A 102 0.76 -9.10 1.83
C PHE A 102 1.94 -9.66 2.64
N THR A 103 2.10 -9.23 3.89
CA THR A 103 3.19 -9.72 4.75
C THR A 103 3.06 -11.21 5.07
N ASP A 104 1.83 -11.70 5.28
CA ASP A 104 1.57 -13.13 5.51
C ASP A 104 1.94 -13.94 4.25
N CYS A 105 1.49 -13.51 3.07
CA CYS A 105 1.81 -14.15 1.78
C CYS A 105 3.31 -14.16 1.48
N ALA A 106 4.01 -13.04 1.69
CA ALA A 106 5.45 -12.96 1.48
C ALA A 106 6.23 -13.81 2.49
N THR A 107 5.78 -13.89 3.74
CA THR A 107 6.41 -14.76 4.75
C THR A 107 6.22 -16.24 4.40
N GLU A 108 5.04 -16.65 3.95
CA GLU A 108 4.84 -17.99 3.40
C GLU A 108 5.79 -18.26 2.22
N ALA A 109 5.92 -17.30 1.29
CA ALA A 109 6.83 -17.41 0.15
C ALA A 109 8.30 -17.60 0.57
N VAL A 110 8.76 -16.92 1.63
CA VAL A 110 10.10 -17.14 2.20
C VAL A 110 10.25 -18.59 2.69
N PHE A 111 9.29 -19.08 3.46
CA PHE A 111 9.40 -20.40 4.08
C PHE A 111 9.24 -21.54 3.08
N THR A 112 8.52 -21.33 1.97
CA THR A 112 8.49 -22.26 0.83
C THR A 112 9.68 -22.11 -0.11
N LYS A 113 10.68 -21.28 0.22
CA LYS A 113 11.89 -21.03 -0.59
C LYS A 113 11.61 -20.44 -1.97
N TYR A 114 10.49 -19.73 -2.11
CA TYR A 114 10.16 -19.02 -3.33
C TYR A 114 11.07 -17.79 -3.51
N TYR A 115 11.24 -16.99 -2.46
CA TYR A 115 12.26 -15.93 -2.49
C TYR A 115 13.66 -16.49 -2.25
N THR A 116 14.64 -15.94 -2.95
CA THR A 116 16.06 -16.34 -2.86
C THR A 116 16.87 -15.42 -1.93
N HIS A 117 16.35 -14.22 -1.67
CA HIS A 117 17.07 -13.17 -0.95
C HIS A 117 16.55 -12.90 0.46
N PHE A 118 15.34 -13.36 0.78
CA PHE A 118 14.73 -13.29 2.10
C PHE A 118 14.66 -14.70 2.71
N THR A 119 14.96 -14.82 4.00
CA THR A 119 15.12 -16.12 4.69
C THR A 119 14.36 -16.22 6.01
N HIS A 120 13.79 -15.12 6.48
CA HIS A 120 13.02 -15.03 7.72
C HIS A 120 11.65 -14.40 7.47
N ASP A 121 10.86 -14.28 8.54
CA ASP A 121 9.61 -13.53 8.53
C ASP A 121 9.79 -12.16 7.87
N MET A 122 8.91 -11.81 6.93
CA MET A 122 9.03 -10.59 6.14
C MET A 122 8.87 -9.33 6.98
N CYS A 123 8.23 -9.43 8.14
CA CYS A 123 8.10 -8.34 9.11
C CYS A 123 9.42 -8.02 9.82
N TRP A 124 10.46 -8.85 9.70
CA TRP A 124 11.78 -8.60 10.32
C TRP A 124 12.70 -7.75 9.45
N TYR A 125 12.34 -7.53 8.18
CA TYR A 125 13.11 -6.70 7.27
C TYR A 125 12.60 -5.25 7.33
N PRO A 126 13.48 -4.26 7.60
CA PRO A 126 13.07 -2.86 7.64
C PRO A 126 12.46 -2.42 6.31
N VAL A 127 11.24 -1.87 6.37
CA VAL A 127 10.58 -1.26 5.22
C VAL A 127 11.10 0.16 5.02
N MET A 128 11.67 0.42 3.85
CA MET A 128 12.22 1.72 3.47
C MET A 128 11.21 2.57 2.70
N ALA A 129 10.38 1.92 1.88
CA ALA A 129 9.29 2.55 1.14
C ALA A 129 8.17 1.53 0.92
N PHE A 130 6.94 2.03 0.87
CA PHE A 130 5.77 1.25 0.52
C PHE A 130 4.87 2.12 -0.35
N ASP A 131 4.60 1.66 -1.56
CA ASP A 131 3.75 2.34 -2.53
C ASP A 131 2.57 1.45 -2.89
N GLU A 132 1.34 1.95 -2.72
CA GLU A 132 0.14 1.19 -3.02
C GLU A 132 -0.88 1.91 -3.91
N ALA A 133 -1.58 1.12 -4.74
CA ALA A 133 -2.78 1.52 -5.48
C ALA A 133 -3.97 0.68 -5.05
N MET A 134 -4.99 1.35 -4.51
CA MET A 134 -6.33 0.77 -4.33
C MET A 134 -7.12 0.90 -5.64
N LEU A 135 -7.47 -0.24 -6.23
CA LEU A 135 -8.19 -0.34 -7.51
C LEU A 135 -9.64 -0.80 -7.33
N GLY A 136 -9.95 -1.41 -6.19
CA GLY A 136 -11.28 -1.89 -5.84
C GLY A 136 -11.41 -2.13 -4.35
N GLU A 137 -12.63 -2.46 -3.94
CA GLU A 137 -12.98 -2.73 -2.54
C GLU A 137 -13.41 -4.19 -2.37
N SER A 138 -13.15 -4.72 -1.17
CA SER A 138 -13.56 -6.06 -0.76
C SER A 138 -14.42 -5.98 0.50
N LYS A 139 -15.24 -7.00 0.73
CA LYS A 139 -16.19 -7.14 1.84
C LYS A 139 -15.90 -8.41 2.63
N ALA A 140 -16.53 -8.60 3.78
CA ALA A 140 -16.41 -9.83 4.56
C ALA A 140 -17.03 -11.02 3.82
N GLY A 141 -16.45 -12.20 4.02
CA GLY A 141 -16.87 -13.45 3.39
C GLY A 141 -16.38 -13.65 1.95
N GLU A 142 -15.62 -12.70 1.41
CA GLU A 142 -15.02 -12.82 0.07
C GLU A 142 -13.68 -13.56 0.17
N ILE A 143 -13.38 -14.37 -0.85
CA ILE A 143 -12.07 -15.03 -0.99
C ILE A 143 -11.20 -14.14 -1.87
N LEU A 144 -10.04 -13.75 -1.33
CA LEU A 144 -9.04 -12.97 -2.04
C LEU A 144 -7.85 -13.86 -2.38
N THR A 145 -7.33 -13.73 -3.60
CA THR A 145 -6.04 -14.31 -4.00
C THR A 145 -4.97 -13.23 -3.86
N VAL A 146 -4.02 -13.46 -2.96
CA VAL A 146 -2.90 -12.56 -2.71
C VAL A 146 -1.69 -13.14 -3.39
N ARG A 147 -1.02 -12.34 -4.22
CA ARG A 147 0.16 -12.74 -4.96
C ARG A 147 1.34 -11.85 -4.64
N THR A 148 2.52 -12.45 -4.70
CA THR A 148 3.77 -11.74 -4.47
C THR A 148 4.91 -12.28 -5.30
N TRP A 149 5.82 -11.39 -5.70
CA TRP A 149 7.02 -11.73 -6.46
C TRP A 149 8.12 -10.72 -6.15
N GLN A 150 9.37 -11.18 -6.30
CA GLN A 150 10.56 -10.35 -6.10
C GLN A 150 11.02 -9.74 -7.43
N ASP A 151 11.52 -8.51 -7.40
CA ASP A 151 12.15 -7.92 -8.57
C ASP A 151 13.42 -8.71 -8.94
N LYS A 152 13.57 -9.03 -10.23
CA LYS A 152 14.75 -9.73 -10.76
C LYS A 152 15.97 -8.81 -10.85
N SER A 153 15.74 -7.50 -10.96
CA SER A 153 16.79 -6.49 -11.07
C SER A 153 17.21 -5.91 -9.72
N ASP A 154 16.31 -5.91 -8.73
CA ASP A 154 16.57 -5.38 -7.39
C ASP A 154 15.96 -6.26 -6.29
N ALA A 155 16.79 -7.07 -5.64
CA ALA A 155 16.33 -7.96 -4.58
C ALA A 155 15.72 -7.25 -3.36
N THR A 156 15.87 -5.93 -3.23
CA THR A 156 15.21 -5.15 -2.17
C THR A 156 13.75 -4.86 -2.46
N HIS A 157 13.29 -5.07 -3.70
CA HIS A 157 11.92 -4.82 -4.12
C HIS A 157 11.07 -6.09 -4.12
N VAL A 158 9.94 -6.00 -3.43
CA VAL A 158 8.90 -7.03 -3.39
C VAL A 158 7.61 -6.42 -3.85
N PHE A 159 6.98 -7.05 -4.82
CA PHE A 159 5.71 -6.62 -5.38
C PHE A 159 4.56 -7.46 -4.86
N PHE A 160 3.40 -6.84 -4.81
CA PHE A 160 2.18 -7.45 -4.33
C PHE A 160 1.01 -7.13 -5.25
N ALA A 161 0.11 -8.10 -5.39
CA ALA A 161 -1.19 -7.89 -6.00
C ALA A 161 -2.25 -8.70 -5.27
N CYS A 162 -3.37 -8.08 -4.95
CA CYS A 162 -4.55 -8.72 -4.39
C CYS A 162 -5.65 -8.77 -5.43
N PHE A 163 -6.27 -9.93 -5.60
CA PHE A 163 -7.33 -10.17 -6.55
C PHE A 163 -8.59 -10.64 -5.83
N LYS A 164 -9.72 -10.11 -6.28
CA LYS A 164 -11.04 -10.66 -6.02
C LYS A 164 -11.57 -11.26 -7.31
N ASP A 165 -11.85 -12.56 -7.29
CA ASP A 165 -12.07 -13.38 -8.48
C ASP A 165 -10.89 -13.23 -9.45
N TRP A 166 -11.04 -12.36 -10.46
CA TRP A 166 -10.03 -12.06 -11.49
C TRP A 166 -9.68 -10.58 -11.57
N LYS A 167 -10.29 -9.75 -10.71
CA LYS A 167 -10.09 -8.30 -10.70
C LYS A 167 -9.09 -7.93 -9.63
N CYS A 168 -8.04 -7.23 -10.02
CA CYS A 168 -7.09 -6.68 -9.08
C CYS A 168 -7.78 -5.59 -8.25
N VAL A 169 -7.78 -5.75 -6.92
CA VAL A 169 -8.35 -4.77 -5.98
C VAL A 169 -7.27 -3.90 -5.35
N MET A 170 -6.03 -4.39 -5.29
CA MET A 170 -4.89 -3.63 -4.80
C MET A 170 -3.58 -4.12 -5.42
N LYS A 171 -2.66 -3.20 -5.71
CA LYS A 171 -1.26 -3.51 -6.02
C LYS A 171 -0.35 -2.72 -5.11
N ALA A 172 0.82 -3.28 -4.79
CA ALA A 172 1.82 -2.55 -4.03
C ALA A 172 3.25 -2.92 -4.43
N LEU A 173 4.17 -2.00 -4.18
CA LEU A 173 5.61 -2.20 -4.15
C LEU A 173 6.09 -1.92 -2.73
N CYS A 174 6.84 -2.86 -2.16
CA CYS A 174 7.55 -2.70 -0.91
C CYS A 174 9.06 -2.73 -1.18
N SER A 175 9.76 -1.69 -0.76
CA SER A 175 11.22 -1.65 -0.75
C SER A 175 11.72 -1.95 0.66
N GLN A 176 12.51 -3.00 0.81
CA GLN A 176 13.01 -3.46 2.10
C GLN A 176 14.53 -3.52 2.14
N PHE A 177 15.12 -3.15 3.27
CA PHE A 177 16.55 -3.30 3.46
C PHE A 177 16.91 -4.78 3.63
N ASN A 178 17.62 -5.34 2.65
CA ASN A 178 18.11 -6.70 2.76
C ASN A 178 19.47 -6.71 3.49
N THR A 179 19.47 -7.07 4.76
CA THR A 179 20.71 -7.29 5.52
C THR A 179 21.36 -8.63 5.15
N LYS A 180 21.67 -8.89 3.88
CA LYS A 180 22.68 -9.89 3.54
C LYS A 180 24.05 -9.28 3.83
N GLY A 181 24.53 -9.37 5.08
CA GLY A 181 25.97 -9.32 5.35
C GLY A 181 26.52 -8.31 6.37
N THR A 182 25.72 -7.61 7.16
CA THR A 182 26.26 -6.87 8.32
C THR A 182 25.66 -7.42 9.60
N ASN A 183 26.47 -8.21 10.31
CA ASN A 183 26.32 -8.43 11.75
C ASN A 183 26.25 -7.05 12.42
N THR A 184 25.05 -6.54 12.63
CA THR A 184 24.84 -5.43 13.54
C THR A 184 23.81 -5.91 14.53
N THR A 185 24.34 -6.59 15.54
CA THR A 185 23.67 -6.83 16.81
C THR A 185 23.17 -5.49 17.32
N ILE A 186 21.87 -5.39 17.56
CA ILE A 186 21.28 -4.35 18.40
C ILE A 186 21.60 -4.69 19.86
#